data_AF-A0A248YQ89-F1
#
_entry.id   AF-A0A248YQ89-F1
#
_cell.length_a   1.000
_cell.length_b   1.000
_cell.length_c   1.000
_cell.angle_alpha   90.00
_cell.angle_beta   90.00
_cell.angle_gamma   90.00
#
_symmetry.space_group_name_H-M   'P 1'
#
loop_
_entity.id
_entity.type
_entity.pdbx_description
1 polymer ?
#
loop_
_entity_poly.entity_id
_entity_poly.type
_entity_poly.pdbx_seq_one_letter_code
_entity_poly.pdbx_strand_id
1 'polypeptide(L)'
;MCDRGRDLVLCLDFPGGRAAAGFADLATGLPVELCFLHIAWLGLHTDSRLDAHIAQWVGEVLGTGRPVRAVLGFCAGTALATRVADAVSATAGATPPAVLLFDAAAVPGGALRDQFVSSVQASAAYLAEGELEDARQWSRELLATGRDDLPRVAAALVDRYDQLMSGIADRLSLGEVIRRELIDGFAAYMAYLLLAAQGGLDLRVGTPIFLSSRAHKPPVDPARVMSFGVDRERLLGDADVWKAVAGVLGEGRP
;
A
#
# COMPACT_ATOMS: atom_id res chain seq x y z
N MET A 1 -15.42 -3.61 5.78
CA MET A 1 -15.55 -2.92 7.08
C MET A 1 -15.82 -3.98 8.13
N CYS A 2 -14.97 -4.10 9.15
CA CYS A 2 -15.26 -4.90 10.34
C CYS A 2 -15.66 -3.91 11.43
N ASP A 3 -16.94 -3.81 11.76
CA ASP A 3 -17.48 -2.78 12.66
C ASP A 3 -17.82 -3.39 14.02
N ARG A 4 -16.82 -3.48 14.91
CA ARG A 4 -16.97 -4.11 16.22
C ARG A 4 -16.97 -3.13 17.39
N GLY A 5 -16.66 -1.85 17.19
CA GLY A 5 -16.60 -0.87 18.28
C GLY A 5 -16.50 0.58 17.80
N ARG A 6 -16.52 1.54 18.72
CA ARG A 6 -16.75 2.97 18.39
C ARG A 6 -15.59 3.67 17.70
N ASP A 7 -14.36 3.26 17.99
CA ASP A 7 -13.15 3.92 17.50
C ASP A 7 -12.72 3.35 16.14
N LEU A 8 -12.21 4.22 15.27
CA LEU A 8 -11.73 3.86 13.94
C LEU A 8 -10.26 3.45 13.96
N VAL A 9 -9.96 2.42 13.17
CA VAL A 9 -8.61 2.05 12.74
C VAL A 9 -8.57 2.19 11.23
N LEU A 10 -7.76 3.13 10.75
CA LEU A 10 -7.60 3.38 9.31
C LEU A 10 -6.53 2.47 8.75
N CYS A 11 -6.83 1.79 7.65
CA CYS A 11 -5.96 0.81 7.02
C CYS A 11 -5.58 1.26 5.62
N LEU A 12 -4.29 1.53 5.42
CA LEU A 12 -3.71 1.94 4.14
C LEU A 12 -2.87 0.81 3.56
N ASP A 13 -3.49 0.08 2.64
CA ASP A 13 -2.83 -0.92 1.80
C ASP A 13 -3.55 -1.03 0.46
N PHE A 14 -2.82 -1.37 -0.59
CA PHE A 14 -3.42 -1.64 -1.88
C PHE A 14 -3.99 -3.06 -1.91
N PRO A 15 -5.28 -3.29 -2.17
CA PRO A 15 -5.83 -4.63 -2.28
C PRO A 15 -5.36 -5.27 -3.60
N GLY A 16 -4.11 -5.75 -3.62
CA GLY A 16 -3.63 -6.65 -4.68
C GLY A 16 -4.15 -8.05 -4.40
N GLY A 17 -4.47 -8.83 -5.44
CA GLY A 17 -4.89 -10.25 -5.35
C GLY A 17 -3.81 -11.21 -4.83
N ARG A 18 -3.02 -10.78 -3.86
CA ARG A 18 -1.96 -11.55 -3.20
C ARG A 18 -2.62 -12.60 -2.30
N ALA A 19 -2.09 -13.82 -2.32
CA ALA A 19 -2.40 -14.88 -1.35
C ALA A 19 -1.84 -14.57 0.06
N ALA A 20 -1.55 -13.30 0.36
CA ALA A 20 -0.98 -12.84 1.61
C ALA A 20 -2.10 -12.37 2.55
N ALA A 21 -1.90 -12.58 3.85
CA ALA A 21 -2.78 -12.04 4.88
C ALA A 21 -2.83 -10.50 4.78
N GLY A 22 -4.04 -9.95 4.85
CA GLY A 22 -4.33 -8.52 4.81
C GLY A 22 -4.84 -7.99 6.15
N PHE A 23 -5.22 -6.71 6.16
CA PHE A 23 -5.80 -6.11 7.38
C PHE A 23 -7.14 -6.72 7.79
N ALA A 24 -7.84 -7.43 6.90
CA ALA A 24 -9.02 -8.21 7.25
C ALA A 24 -8.67 -9.41 8.16
N ASP A 25 -7.55 -10.09 7.90
CA ASP A 25 -7.04 -11.17 8.75
C ASP A 25 -6.62 -10.63 10.12
N LEU A 26 -5.91 -9.49 10.14
CA LEU A 26 -5.57 -8.77 11.37
C LEU A 26 -6.83 -8.41 12.18
N ALA A 27 -7.82 -7.79 11.55
CA ALA A 27 -9.07 -7.39 12.21
C ALA A 27 -9.86 -8.59 12.74
N THR A 28 -9.74 -9.76 12.10
CA THR A 28 -10.40 -10.99 12.54
C THR A 28 -9.74 -11.55 13.79
N GLY A 29 -8.41 -11.56 13.83
CA GLY A 29 -7.62 -12.12 14.93
C GLY A 29 -7.48 -11.23 16.16
N LEU A 30 -7.79 -9.93 16.04
CA LEU A 30 -7.65 -8.98 17.13
C LEU A 30 -8.80 -9.07 18.15
N PRO A 31 -8.51 -9.25 19.46
CA PRO A 31 -9.52 -9.33 20.51
C PRO A 31 -10.01 -7.94 20.97
N VAL A 32 -9.97 -6.93 20.10
CA VAL A 32 -10.36 -5.55 20.43
C VAL A 32 -11.59 -5.12 19.61
N GLU A 33 -12.52 -4.42 20.27
CA GLU A 33 -13.71 -3.86 19.65
C GLU A 33 -13.36 -2.54 18.93
N LEU A 34 -12.90 -2.66 17.69
CA LEU A 34 -12.53 -1.52 16.84
C LEU A 34 -13.20 -1.64 15.46
N CYS A 35 -13.31 -0.50 14.77
CA CYS A 35 -13.79 -0.48 13.40
C CYS A 35 -12.65 -0.28 12.40
N PHE A 36 -12.37 -1.32 11.63
CA PHE A 36 -11.33 -1.31 10.59
C PHE A 36 -11.90 -0.77 9.28
N LEU A 37 -11.41 0.41 8.88
CA LEU A 37 -11.77 1.10 7.66
C LEU A 37 -10.59 1.07 6.69
N HIS A 38 -10.77 0.37 5.57
CA HIS A 38 -9.83 0.42 4.46
C HIS A 38 -10.10 1.68 3.64
N ILE A 39 -9.06 2.48 3.42
CA ILE A 39 -9.17 3.62 2.52
C ILE A 39 -9.28 3.09 1.08
N ALA A 40 -10.32 3.54 0.37
CA ALA A 40 -10.58 3.14 -1.00
C ALA A 40 -9.73 3.94 -1.99
N TRP A 41 -9.27 3.28 -3.05
CA TRP A 41 -8.36 3.83 -4.05
C TRP A 41 -9.06 4.29 -5.34
N LEU A 42 -10.34 4.66 -5.25
CA LEU A 42 -11.15 5.02 -6.41
C LEU A 42 -10.70 6.37 -6.99
N GLY A 43 -10.55 6.43 -8.31
CA GLY A 43 -10.21 7.67 -9.02
C GLY A 43 -8.75 8.12 -8.87
N LEU A 44 -7.84 7.23 -8.47
CA LEU A 44 -6.41 7.54 -8.52
C LEU A 44 -5.91 7.58 -9.96
N HIS A 45 -5.17 8.65 -10.25
CA HIS A 45 -4.51 8.89 -11.54
C HIS A 45 -3.03 9.19 -11.30
N THR A 46 -2.20 9.04 -12.32
CA THR A 46 -0.73 9.24 -12.20
C THR A 46 -0.33 10.69 -11.89
N ASP A 47 -1.23 11.66 -12.12
CA ASP A 47 -1.09 13.08 -11.78
C ASP A 47 -1.73 13.46 -10.43
N SER A 48 -2.26 12.48 -9.69
CA SER A 48 -2.90 12.69 -8.39
C SER A 48 -1.92 13.29 -7.39
N ARG A 49 -2.40 14.31 -6.68
CA ARG A 49 -1.64 14.98 -5.62
C ARG A 49 -2.00 14.41 -4.26
N LEU A 50 -0.97 14.10 -3.48
CA LEU A 50 -1.12 13.51 -2.15
C LEU A 50 -1.92 14.40 -1.19
N ASP A 51 -1.66 15.70 -1.18
CA ASP A 51 -2.33 16.68 -0.31
C ASP A 51 -3.87 16.66 -0.48
N ALA A 52 -4.34 16.64 -1.73
CA ALA A 52 -5.76 16.60 -2.04
C ALA A 52 -6.43 15.31 -1.56
N HIS A 53 -5.81 14.15 -1.81
CA HIS A 53 -6.35 12.85 -1.39
C HIS A 53 -6.36 12.67 0.13
N ILE A 54 -5.29 13.09 0.82
CA ILE A 54 -5.25 13.07 2.28
C ILE A 54 -6.35 13.96 2.87
N ALA A 55 -6.54 15.16 2.35
CA ALA A 55 -7.59 16.07 2.81
C ALA A 55 -8.99 15.46 2.60
N GLN A 56 -9.22 14.83 1.44
CA GLN A 56 -10.48 14.13 1.17
C GLN A 56 -10.72 12.98 2.16
N TRP A 57 -9.78 12.04 2.29
CA TRP A 57 -9.94 10.87 3.16
C TRP A 57 -10.10 11.26 4.62
N VAL A 58 -9.31 12.22 5.11
CA VAL A 58 -9.42 12.70 6.49
C VAL A 58 -10.74 13.42 6.70
N GLY A 59 -11.20 14.22 5.74
CA GLY A 59 -12.53 14.85 5.78
C GLY A 59 -13.67 13.84 5.88
N GLU A 60 -13.64 12.79 5.05
CA GLU A 60 -14.62 11.70 5.09
C GLU A 60 -14.60 10.95 6.42
N VAL A 61 -13.41 10.62 6.93
CA VAL A 61 -13.23 9.93 8.22
C VAL A 61 -13.73 10.78 9.39
N LEU A 62 -13.34 12.05 9.46
CA LEU A 62 -13.76 12.95 10.54
C LEU A 62 -15.26 13.27 10.45
N GLY A 63 -15.82 13.30 9.24
CA GLY A 63 -17.27 13.43 9.01
C GLY A 63 -18.11 12.32 9.65
N THR A 64 -17.51 11.16 9.96
CA THR A 64 -18.20 10.09 10.71
C THR A 64 -18.44 10.42 12.19
N GLY A 65 -17.73 11.40 12.74
CA GLY A 65 -17.77 11.76 14.16
C GLY A 65 -17.11 10.74 15.10
N ARG A 66 -16.47 9.69 14.55
CA ARG A 66 -15.79 8.65 15.34
C ARG A 66 -14.31 9.01 15.56
N PRO A 67 -13.75 8.83 16.76
CA PRO A 67 -12.34 9.09 17.00
C PRO A 67 -11.48 8.08 16.23
N VAL A 68 -10.37 8.56 15.65
CA VAL A 68 -9.36 7.70 15.02
C VAL A 68 -8.38 7.26 16.09
N ARG A 69 -8.40 5.98 16.43
CA ARG A 69 -7.50 5.40 17.43
C ARG A 69 -6.14 5.04 16.84
N ALA A 70 -6.13 4.55 15.60
CA ALA A 70 -4.89 4.17 14.94
C ALA A 70 -4.95 4.33 13.43
N VAL A 71 -3.76 4.50 12.84
CA VAL A 71 -3.53 4.46 11.40
C VAL A 71 -2.48 3.39 11.11
N LEU A 72 -2.86 2.42 10.29
CA LEU A 72 -2.03 1.28 9.90
C LEU A 72 -1.65 1.42 8.44
N GLY A 73 -0.38 1.14 8.12
CA GLY A 73 0.08 1.07 6.73
C GLY A 73 0.83 -0.23 6.47
N PHE A 74 0.71 -0.78 5.26
CA PHE A 74 1.50 -1.95 4.83
C PHE A 74 2.30 -1.64 3.56
N CYS A 75 3.58 -2.02 3.52
CA CYS A 75 4.45 -1.77 2.36
C CYS A 75 4.50 -0.26 2.01
N ALA A 76 4.20 0.11 0.76
CA ALA A 76 4.10 1.50 0.31
C ALA A 76 3.01 2.31 1.05
N GLY A 77 1.98 1.64 1.59
CA GLY A 77 0.89 2.27 2.33
C GLY A 77 1.35 2.87 3.65
N THR A 78 2.53 2.48 4.15
CA THR A 78 3.16 3.09 5.33
C THR A 78 3.47 4.58 5.13
N ALA A 79 3.93 4.97 3.93
CA ALA A 79 4.20 6.37 3.62
C ALA A 79 2.92 7.21 3.63
N LEU A 80 1.81 6.64 3.18
CA LEU A 80 0.50 7.28 3.22
C LEU A 80 -0.07 7.32 4.63
N ALA A 81 0.06 6.24 5.40
CA ALA A 81 -0.43 6.12 6.76
C ALA A 81 0.14 7.21 7.68
N THR A 82 1.43 7.47 7.54
CA THR A 82 2.11 8.57 8.23
C THR A 82 1.48 9.94 7.92
N ARG A 83 1.19 10.21 6.65
CA ARG A 83 0.60 11.49 6.20
C ARG A 83 -0.85 11.64 6.64
N VAL A 84 -1.62 10.55 6.63
CA VAL A 84 -2.98 10.52 7.19
C VAL A 84 -2.93 10.79 8.69
N ALA A 85 -2.03 10.15 9.44
CA ALA A 85 -1.91 10.34 10.89
C ALA A 85 -1.56 11.78 11.27
N ASP A 86 -0.64 12.42 10.52
CA ASP A 86 -0.32 13.83 10.71
C ASP A 86 -1.52 14.74 10.43
N ALA A 87 -2.27 14.48 9.37
CA ALA A 87 -3.45 15.26 9.02
C ALA A 87 -4.60 15.09 10.03
N VAL A 88 -4.82 13.87 10.53
CA VAL A 88 -5.75 13.61 11.65
C VAL A 88 -5.32 14.37 12.90
N SER A 89 -4.03 14.30 13.26
CA SER A 89 -3.48 14.96 14.46
C SER A 89 -3.52 16.49 14.38
N ALA A 90 -3.47 17.06 13.18
CA ALA A 90 -3.57 18.51 12.96
C ALA A 90 -5.00 19.05 13.19
N THR A 91 -6.00 18.19 13.31
CA THR A 91 -7.38 18.60 13.55
C THR A 91 -7.57 19.05 15.00
N ALA A 92 -8.18 20.22 15.19
CA ALA A 92 -8.38 20.80 16.52
C ALA A 92 -9.15 19.86 17.45
N GLY A 93 -8.57 19.57 18.62
CA GLY A 93 -9.17 18.69 19.64
C GLY A 93 -9.03 17.20 19.36
N ALA A 94 -8.36 16.79 18.27
CA ALA A 94 -8.08 15.39 17.99
C ALA A 94 -6.94 14.86 18.87
N THR A 95 -7.12 13.67 19.44
CA THR A 95 -6.02 12.92 20.05
C THR A 95 -5.18 12.29 18.93
N PRO A 96 -3.83 12.43 18.94
CA PRO A 96 -2.99 11.79 17.94
C PRO A 96 -3.19 10.27 17.92
N PRO A 97 -3.43 9.65 16.75
CA PRO A 97 -3.62 8.21 16.64
C PRO A 97 -2.30 7.46 16.82
N ALA A 98 -2.37 6.21 17.28
CA ALA A 98 -1.22 5.31 17.19
C ALA A 98 -0.91 5.01 15.72
N VAL A 99 0.37 4.91 15.36
CA VAL A 99 0.80 4.64 13.99
C VAL A 99 1.62 3.36 13.94
N LEU A 100 1.13 2.36 13.21
CA LEU A 100 1.79 1.06 13.06
C LEU A 100 2.10 0.80 11.58
N LEU A 101 3.38 0.60 11.28
CA LEU A 101 3.92 0.51 9.93
C LEU A 101 4.45 -0.91 9.68
N PHE A 102 3.74 -1.68 8.88
CA PHE A 102 4.05 -3.08 8.60
C PHE A 102 4.88 -3.20 7.32
N ASP A 103 6.06 -3.81 7.41
CA ASP A 103 7.01 -4.00 6.30
C ASP A 103 7.17 -2.73 5.42
N ALA A 104 7.44 -1.59 6.08
CA ALA A 104 7.52 -0.29 5.44
C ALA A 104 8.47 -0.28 4.24
N ALA A 105 8.04 0.29 3.12
CA ALA A 105 8.83 0.32 1.89
C ALA A 105 8.88 1.73 1.30
N ALA A 106 10.06 2.15 0.86
CA ALA A 106 10.21 3.33 0.01
C ALA A 106 9.81 2.99 -1.44
N VAL A 107 9.30 3.98 -2.17
CA VAL A 107 8.88 3.82 -3.57
C VAL A 107 9.73 4.68 -4.51
N PRO A 108 11.02 4.34 -4.73
CA PRO A 108 11.82 4.98 -5.78
C PRO A 108 11.39 4.49 -7.17
N GLY A 109 11.88 5.13 -8.25
CA GLY A 109 11.62 4.69 -9.63
C GLY A 109 12.02 3.24 -9.90
N GLY A 110 13.07 2.75 -9.24
CA GLY A 110 13.46 1.33 -9.25
C GLY A 110 12.34 0.40 -8.78
N ALA A 111 11.57 0.79 -7.76
CA ALA A 111 10.46 -0.01 -7.26
C ALA A 111 9.30 -0.08 -8.26
N LEU A 112 8.99 0.99 -9.00
CA LEU A 112 7.97 0.96 -10.05
C LEU A 112 8.33 -0.04 -11.16
N ARG A 113 9.59 -0.02 -11.60
CA ARG A 113 10.12 -1.00 -12.56
C ARG A 113 10.01 -2.42 -12.02
N ASP A 114 10.44 -2.64 -10.78
CA ASP A 114 10.43 -3.99 -10.20
C ASP A 114 9.02 -4.55 -10.09
N GLN A 115 8.04 -3.70 -9.77
CA GLN A 115 6.62 -4.08 -9.79
C GLN A 115 6.13 -4.39 -11.20
N PHE A 116 6.46 -3.57 -12.21
CA PHE A 116 6.15 -3.87 -13.61
C PHE A 116 6.72 -5.23 -14.05
N VAL A 117 8.02 -5.48 -13.81
CA VAL A 117 8.65 -6.76 -14.18
C VAL A 117 7.99 -7.92 -13.45
N SER A 118 7.68 -7.77 -12.16
CA SER A 118 7.00 -8.82 -11.40
C SER A 118 5.59 -9.10 -11.93
N SER A 119 4.85 -8.06 -12.32
CA SER A 119 3.51 -8.21 -12.91
C SER A 119 3.55 -8.90 -14.27
N VAL A 120 4.54 -8.58 -15.11
CA VAL A 120 4.75 -9.27 -16.40
C VAL A 120 5.18 -10.72 -16.19
N GLN A 121 6.09 -10.97 -15.24
CA GLN A 121 6.57 -12.29 -14.87
C GLN A 121 5.45 -13.23 -14.40
N ALA A 122 4.42 -12.70 -13.73
CA ALA A 122 3.26 -13.50 -13.30
C ALA A 122 2.50 -14.11 -14.49
N SER A 123 2.61 -13.49 -15.68
CA SER A 123 2.01 -13.97 -16.91
C SER A 123 2.99 -14.70 -17.83
N ALA A 124 4.19 -15.05 -17.33
CA ALA A 124 5.28 -15.57 -18.17
C ALA A 124 4.94 -16.83 -18.97
N ALA A 125 4.09 -17.70 -18.42
CA ALA A 125 3.63 -18.92 -19.13
C ALA A 125 2.84 -18.62 -20.41
N TYR A 126 2.33 -17.40 -20.53
CA TYR A 126 1.55 -16.95 -21.67
C TYR A 126 2.29 -15.89 -22.47
N LEU A 127 3.54 -15.55 -22.19
CA LEU A 127 4.29 -14.62 -23.03
C LEU A 127 4.87 -15.35 -24.25
N ALA A 128 5.01 -14.65 -25.37
CA ALA A 128 5.80 -15.13 -26.48
C ALA A 128 7.29 -15.14 -26.10
N GLU A 129 8.07 -15.92 -26.84
CA GLU A 129 9.50 -16.03 -26.63
C GLU A 129 10.18 -14.65 -26.71
N GLY A 130 11.03 -14.34 -25.73
CA GLY A 130 11.75 -13.06 -25.66
C GLY A 130 10.98 -11.90 -25.00
N GLU A 131 9.64 -11.89 -25.00
CA GLU A 131 8.86 -10.72 -24.54
C GLU A 131 9.17 -10.29 -23.09
N LEU A 132 9.40 -11.26 -22.21
CA LEU A 132 9.76 -10.99 -20.81
C LEU A 132 11.14 -10.36 -20.69
N GLU A 133 12.13 -10.83 -21.45
CA GLU A 133 13.47 -10.25 -21.40
C GLU A 133 13.51 -8.88 -22.07
N ASP A 134 12.77 -8.70 -23.16
CA ASP A 134 12.57 -7.40 -23.79
C ASP A 134 11.92 -6.39 -22.83
N ALA A 135 10.88 -6.81 -22.10
CA ALA A 135 10.23 -5.97 -21.08
C ALA A 135 11.20 -5.58 -19.96
N ARG A 136 12.05 -6.52 -19.50
CA ARG A 136 13.10 -6.23 -18.51
C ARG A 136 14.13 -5.25 -19.05
N GLN A 137 14.63 -5.45 -20.27
CA GLN A 137 15.62 -4.57 -20.87
C GLN A 137 15.06 -3.16 -21.10
N TRP A 138 13.91 -3.07 -21.74
CA TRP A 138 13.23 -1.80 -22.00
C TRP A 138 12.97 -1.01 -20.71
N SER A 139 12.51 -1.67 -19.64
CA SER A 139 12.24 -0.99 -18.37
C SER A 139 13.50 -0.51 -17.66
N ARG A 140 14.66 -1.17 -17.86
CA ARG A 140 15.97 -0.67 -17.41
C ARG A 140 16.36 0.60 -18.17
N GLU A 141 16.16 0.64 -19.48
CA GLU A 141 16.49 1.79 -20.33
C GLU A 141 15.59 3.00 -20.06
N LEU A 142 14.30 2.75 -19.83
CA LEU A 142 13.34 3.76 -19.40
C LEU A 142 13.82 4.46 -18.12
N LEU A 143 14.22 3.67 -17.10
CA LEU A 143 14.77 4.25 -15.88
C LEU A 143 16.11 4.94 -16.11
N ALA A 144 16.96 4.46 -17.02
CA ALA A 144 18.24 5.12 -17.28
C ALA A 144 18.08 6.55 -17.82
N THR A 145 17.00 6.81 -18.58
CA THR A 145 16.72 8.06 -19.30
C THR A 145 15.69 8.97 -18.62
N GLY A 146 14.89 8.47 -17.68
CA GLY A 146 13.77 9.19 -17.05
C GLY A 146 13.74 9.17 -15.52
N ARG A 147 14.89 9.06 -14.83
CA ARG A 147 14.96 8.82 -13.37
C ARG A 147 14.16 9.80 -12.51
N ASP A 148 14.08 11.06 -12.93
CA ASP A 148 13.56 12.14 -12.09
C ASP A 148 12.07 12.45 -12.32
N ASP A 149 11.43 11.78 -13.30
CA ASP A 149 10.02 11.99 -13.64
C ASP A 149 9.23 10.69 -13.42
N LEU A 150 8.93 10.39 -12.16
CA LEU A 150 8.18 9.19 -11.77
C LEU A 150 6.79 9.09 -12.44
N PRO A 151 5.99 10.17 -12.55
CA PRO A 151 4.73 10.13 -13.27
C PRO A 151 4.89 9.68 -14.73
N ARG A 152 5.89 10.20 -15.45
CA ARG A 152 6.19 9.78 -16.82
C ARG A 152 6.64 8.33 -16.90
N VAL A 153 7.49 7.89 -15.96
CA VAL A 153 7.93 6.49 -15.89
C VAL A 153 6.75 5.57 -15.67
N ALA A 154 5.86 5.87 -14.73
CA ALA A 154 4.67 5.07 -14.44
C ALA A 154 3.73 4.98 -15.66
N ALA A 155 3.46 6.11 -16.33
CA ALA A 155 2.64 6.13 -17.54
C ALA A 155 3.22 5.21 -18.62
N ALA A 156 4.53 5.32 -18.89
CA ALA A 156 5.20 4.45 -19.86
C ALA A 156 5.12 2.97 -19.46
N LEU A 157 5.28 2.63 -18.16
CA LEU A 157 5.15 1.26 -17.67
C LEU A 157 3.73 0.71 -17.86
N VAL A 158 2.70 1.53 -17.62
CA VAL A 158 1.29 1.15 -17.85
C VAL A 158 1.05 0.89 -19.34
N ASP A 159 1.52 1.78 -20.23
CA ASP A 159 1.38 1.62 -21.67
C ASP A 159 2.06 0.33 -22.16
N ARG A 160 3.27 0.04 -21.64
CA ARG A 160 3.99 -1.19 -21.99
C ARG A 160 3.29 -2.44 -21.45
N TYR A 161 2.71 -2.35 -20.26
CA TYR A 161 1.95 -3.45 -19.67
C TYR A 161 0.69 -3.75 -20.49
N ASP A 162 -0.06 -2.73 -20.90
CA ASP A 162 -1.22 -2.88 -21.80
C ASP A 162 -0.83 -3.58 -23.11
N GLN A 163 0.25 -3.15 -23.77
CA GLN A 163 0.72 -3.81 -24.99
C GLN A 163 0.97 -5.31 -24.81
N LEU A 164 1.64 -5.70 -23.72
CA LEU A 164 1.93 -7.10 -23.41
C LEU A 164 0.66 -7.88 -23.07
N MET A 165 -0.21 -7.33 -22.23
CA MET A 165 -1.46 -7.99 -21.83
C MET A 165 -2.44 -8.11 -23.00
N SER A 166 -2.42 -7.16 -23.94
CA SER A 166 -3.18 -7.22 -25.19
C SER A 166 -2.72 -8.40 -26.05
N GLY A 167 -1.41 -8.57 -26.24
CA GLY A 167 -0.87 -9.73 -26.93
C GLY A 167 -1.25 -11.05 -26.26
N ILE A 168 -1.27 -11.09 -24.92
CA ILE A 168 -1.75 -12.25 -24.16
C ILE A 168 -3.23 -12.51 -24.40
N ALA A 169 -4.07 -11.47 -24.30
CA ALA A 169 -5.50 -11.57 -24.48
C ALA A 169 -5.84 -12.10 -25.88
N ASP A 170 -5.19 -11.61 -26.93
CA ASP A 170 -5.40 -12.08 -28.30
C ASP A 170 -5.06 -13.56 -28.45
N ARG A 171 -3.89 -13.98 -27.94
CA ARG A 171 -3.43 -15.38 -28.02
C ARG A 171 -4.32 -16.35 -27.23
N LEU A 172 -4.90 -15.89 -26.13
CA LEU A 172 -5.80 -16.68 -25.29
C LEU A 172 -7.29 -16.48 -25.62
N SER A 173 -7.60 -15.63 -26.61
CA SER A 173 -8.97 -15.23 -26.95
C SER A 173 -9.77 -14.74 -25.72
N LEU A 174 -9.12 -13.98 -24.83
CA LEU A 174 -9.77 -13.37 -23.67
C LEU A 174 -10.69 -12.23 -24.12
N GLY A 175 -11.85 -12.12 -23.49
CA GLY A 175 -12.78 -11.02 -23.75
C GLY A 175 -12.22 -9.67 -23.28
N GLU A 176 -12.62 -8.59 -23.96
CA GLU A 176 -12.18 -7.22 -23.69
C GLU A 176 -12.42 -6.78 -22.23
N VAL A 177 -13.46 -7.29 -21.58
CA VAL A 177 -13.75 -7.00 -20.16
C VAL A 177 -12.62 -7.48 -19.26
N ILE A 178 -12.14 -8.71 -19.44
CA ILE A 178 -11.07 -9.30 -18.62
C ILE A 178 -9.76 -8.57 -18.86
N ARG A 179 -9.46 -8.25 -20.13
CA ARG A 179 -8.29 -7.47 -20.51
C ARG A 179 -8.29 -6.11 -19.81
N ARG A 180 -9.42 -5.40 -19.88
CA ARG A 180 -9.56 -4.08 -19.27
C ARG A 180 -9.42 -4.12 -17.76
N GLU A 181 -10.02 -5.10 -17.08
CA GLU A 181 -9.87 -5.27 -15.62
C GLU A 181 -8.39 -5.48 -15.21
N LEU A 182 -7.63 -6.25 -15.97
CA LEU A 182 -6.19 -6.46 -15.70
C LEU A 182 -5.38 -5.17 -15.86
N ILE A 183 -5.65 -4.41 -16.92
CA ILE A 183 -4.96 -3.16 -17.21
C ILE A 183 -5.33 -2.09 -16.18
N ASP A 184 -6.62 -1.93 -15.89
CA ASP A 184 -7.15 -0.96 -14.92
C ASP A 184 -6.59 -1.27 -13.51
N GLY A 185 -6.46 -2.56 -13.16
CA GLY A 185 -5.84 -2.99 -11.90
C GLY A 185 -4.36 -2.60 -11.80
N PHE A 186 -3.59 -2.80 -12.87
CA PHE A 186 -2.17 -2.41 -12.91
C PHE A 186 -2.00 -0.89 -12.90
N ALA A 187 -2.81 -0.16 -13.65
CA ALA A 187 -2.80 1.30 -13.68
C ALA A 187 -3.13 1.90 -12.30
N ALA A 188 -4.15 1.37 -11.63
CA ALA A 188 -4.49 1.76 -10.26
C ALA A 188 -3.34 1.47 -9.29
N TYR A 189 -2.64 0.35 -9.45
CA TYR A 189 -1.49 0.02 -8.62
C TYR A 189 -0.31 1.00 -8.83
N MET A 190 -0.02 1.37 -10.08
CA MET A 190 0.99 2.38 -10.38
C MET A 190 0.63 3.75 -9.82
N ALA A 191 -0.63 4.18 -9.93
CA ALA A 191 -1.10 5.44 -9.35
C ALA A 191 -0.99 5.43 -7.81
N TYR A 192 -1.32 4.32 -7.16
CA TYR A 192 -1.12 4.13 -5.72
C TYR A 192 0.36 4.26 -5.31
N LEU A 193 1.27 3.63 -6.04
CA LEU A 193 2.70 3.70 -5.76
C LEU A 193 3.25 5.12 -5.94
N LEU A 194 2.82 5.84 -6.97
CA LEU A 194 3.18 7.25 -7.17
C LEU A 194 2.68 8.13 -6.03
N LEU A 195 1.44 7.90 -5.57
CA LEU A 195 0.89 8.64 -4.45
C LEU A 195 1.69 8.37 -3.17
N ALA A 196 2.07 7.10 -2.93
CA ALA A 196 2.92 6.71 -1.81
C ALA A 196 4.33 7.31 -1.90
N ALA A 197 4.89 7.46 -3.11
CA ALA A 197 6.20 8.08 -3.34
C ALA A 197 6.25 9.57 -2.95
N GLN A 198 5.10 10.26 -2.96
CA GLN A 198 4.99 11.64 -2.47
C GLN A 198 4.95 11.74 -0.93
N GLY A 199 4.75 10.61 -0.25
CA GLY A 199 4.67 10.51 1.20
C GLY A 199 6.03 10.42 1.88
N GLY A 200 6.02 10.00 3.14
CA GLY A 200 7.23 9.82 3.93
C GLY A 200 6.97 8.94 5.15
N LEU A 201 8.05 8.49 5.79
CA LEU A 201 7.97 7.65 6.99
C LEU A 201 8.21 8.45 8.29
N ASP A 202 8.51 9.74 8.17
CA ASP A 202 8.59 10.69 9.26
C ASP A 202 7.19 11.16 9.68
N LEU A 203 6.89 11.07 10.98
CA LEU A 203 5.70 11.66 11.60
C LEU A 203 6.03 13.01 12.20
N ARG A 204 5.09 13.95 12.13
CA ARG A 204 5.16 15.23 12.85
C ARG A 204 4.79 15.09 14.31
N VAL A 205 3.87 14.17 14.62
CA VAL A 205 3.37 13.94 15.98
C VAL A 205 3.46 12.46 16.35
N GLY A 206 4.05 12.19 17.51
CA GLY A 206 4.22 10.83 18.02
C GLY A 206 5.44 10.11 17.46
N THR A 207 5.49 8.79 17.62
CA THR A 207 6.56 7.94 17.13
C THR A 207 5.96 6.67 16.53
N PRO A 208 6.15 6.41 15.22
CA PRO A 208 5.55 5.23 14.60
C PRO A 208 6.24 3.96 15.10
N ILE A 209 5.49 2.87 15.18
CA ILE A 209 6.02 1.54 15.50
C ILE A 209 6.15 0.77 14.20
N PHE A 210 7.37 0.34 13.87
CA PHE A 210 7.63 -0.50 12.71
C PHE A 210 7.47 -1.97 13.08
N LEU A 211 6.68 -2.72 12.33
CA LEU A 211 6.50 -4.17 12.48
C LEU A 211 7.09 -4.85 11.25
N SER A 212 8.17 -5.59 11.44
CA SER A 212 8.95 -6.17 10.33
C SER A 212 8.88 -7.70 10.32
N SER A 213 8.64 -8.28 9.15
CA SER A 213 8.79 -9.71 8.89
C SER A 213 10.26 -10.16 8.88
N ARG A 214 10.51 -11.48 8.91
CA ARG A 214 11.82 -12.09 9.20
C ARG A 214 12.99 -11.54 8.38
N ALA A 215 12.74 -11.24 7.11
CA ALA A 215 13.77 -10.79 6.16
C ALA A 215 13.64 -9.31 5.79
N HIS A 216 12.67 -8.60 6.35
CA HIS A 216 12.41 -7.22 5.99
C HIS A 216 13.38 -6.27 6.71
N LYS A 217 14.00 -5.38 5.93
CA LYS A 217 14.84 -4.29 6.43
C LYS A 217 14.10 -2.97 6.17
N PRO A 218 13.72 -2.22 7.21
CA PRO A 218 13.11 -0.91 7.03
C PRO A 218 14.02 0.02 6.21
N PRO A 219 13.46 0.93 5.40
CA PRO A 219 14.22 1.84 4.55
C PRO A 219 14.81 3.03 5.32
N VAL A 220 14.55 3.12 6.63
CA VAL A 220 15.05 4.13 7.57
C VAL A 220 15.49 3.41 8.85
N ASP A 221 16.21 4.10 9.74
CA ASP A 221 16.50 3.58 11.08
C ASP A 221 15.36 3.93 12.05
N PRO A 222 14.48 2.98 12.42
CA PRO A 222 13.28 3.29 13.17
C PRO A 222 13.58 3.46 14.66
N ALA A 223 13.03 4.52 15.28
CA ALA A 223 13.11 4.70 16.73
C ALA A 223 12.39 3.59 17.52
N ARG A 224 11.35 2.97 16.94
CA ARG A 224 10.62 1.83 17.53
C ARG A 224 10.40 0.75 16.47
N VAL A 225 10.91 -0.45 16.73
CA VAL A 225 10.76 -1.61 15.85
C VAL A 225 10.44 -2.88 16.62
N MET A 226 9.58 -3.70 16.04
CA MET A 226 9.24 -5.05 16.46
C MET A 226 9.46 -5.99 15.28
N SER A 227 10.36 -6.96 15.44
CA SER A 227 10.69 -7.92 14.39
C SER A 227 10.08 -9.27 14.69
N PHE A 228 9.48 -9.90 13.68
CA PHE A 228 8.76 -11.15 13.81
C PHE A 228 9.41 -12.21 12.93
N GLY A 229 9.57 -13.42 13.47
CA GLY A 229 10.17 -14.57 12.78
C GLY A 229 9.27 -15.20 11.73
N VAL A 230 8.40 -14.44 11.06
CA VAL A 230 7.41 -14.91 10.08
C VAL A 230 7.70 -14.37 8.69
N ASP A 231 7.22 -15.08 7.67
CA ASP A 231 7.32 -14.61 6.29
C ASP A 231 6.34 -13.45 6.06
N ARG A 232 6.69 -12.57 5.11
CA ARG A 232 5.94 -11.35 4.80
C ARG A 232 4.45 -11.60 4.54
N GLU A 233 4.15 -12.68 3.82
CA GLU A 233 2.80 -13.06 3.42
C GLU A 233 1.92 -13.45 4.61
N ARG A 234 2.54 -13.82 5.74
CA ARG A 234 1.85 -14.27 6.95
C ARG A 234 1.82 -13.21 8.05
N LEU A 235 2.53 -12.09 7.89
CA LEU A 235 2.73 -11.10 8.95
C LEU A 235 1.41 -10.61 9.56
N LEU A 236 0.43 -10.21 8.74
CA LEU A 236 -0.86 -9.71 9.23
C LEU A 236 -1.80 -10.82 9.74
N GLY A 237 -1.47 -12.09 9.49
CA GLY A 237 -2.21 -13.26 9.95
C GLY A 237 -1.55 -14.00 11.12
N ASP A 238 -0.46 -13.45 11.67
CA ASP A 238 0.31 -14.08 12.73
C ASP A 238 -0.19 -13.70 14.13
N ALA A 239 -0.31 -14.70 15.00
CA ALA A 239 -0.88 -14.51 16.34
C ALA A 239 -0.01 -13.64 17.26
N ASP A 240 1.33 -13.65 17.11
CA ASP A 240 2.20 -12.82 17.93
C ASP A 240 2.17 -11.37 17.45
N VAL A 241 2.01 -11.15 16.14
CA VAL A 241 1.70 -9.82 15.59
C VAL A 241 0.37 -9.32 16.13
N TRP A 242 -0.68 -10.15 16.18
CA TRP A 242 -1.97 -9.75 16.73
C TRP A 242 -1.87 -9.35 18.20
N LYS A 243 -1.15 -10.11 19.03
CA LYS A 243 -0.92 -9.75 20.44
C LYS A 243 -0.19 -8.42 20.58
N ALA A 244 0.85 -8.19 19.77
CA ALA A 244 1.60 -6.94 19.78
C ALA A 244 0.70 -5.74 19.41
N VAL A 245 -0.08 -5.87 18.33
CA VAL A 245 -1.02 -4.82 17.90
C VAL A 245 -2.10 -4.61 18.94
N ALA A 246 -2.66 -5.67 19.53
CA ALA A 246 -3.66 -5.56 20.59
C ALA A 246 -3.12 -4.85 21.83
N GLY A 247 -1.86 -5.08 22.21
CA GLY A 247 -1.20 -4.35 23.29
C GLY A 247 -1.15 -2.85 23.02
N VAL A 248 -0.69 -2.46 21.83
CA VAL A 248 -0.62 -1.04 21.43
C VAL A 248 -1.99 -0.39 21.36
N LEU A 249 -2.99 -1.09 20.83
CA LEU A 249 -4.34 -0.54 20.66
C LEU A 249 -5.21 -0.62 21.94
N GLY A 250 -4.83 -1.48 22.88
CA GLY A 250 -5.47 -1.65 24.18
C GLY A 250 -4.91 -0.73 25.27
N GLU A 251 -3.65 -0.32 25.16
CA GLU A 251 -3.00 0.69 26.00
C GLU A 251 -3.58 2.09 25.69
N GLY A 252 -4.78 2.38 26.20
CA GLY A 252 -5.43 3.67 25.93
C GLY A 252 -6.83 3.84 26.51
N ARG A 253 -7.21 3.07 27.54
CA ARG A 253 -8.38 3.39 28.36
C ARG A 253 -7.91 4.00 29.69
N PRO A 254 -8.31 5.23 30.05
CA PRO A 254 -8.57 5.48 31.46
C PRO A 254 -9.65 4.53 31.99
#